data_AF-A0A315WZT9-F1
#
_entry.id   AF-A0A315WZT9-F1
#
_cell.length_a   1.000
_cell.length_b   1.000
_cell.length_c   1.000
_cell.angle_alpha   90.00
_cell.angle_beta   90.00
_cell.angle_gamma   90.00
#
_symmetry.space_group_name_H-M   'P 1'
#
loop_
_entity.id
_entity.type
_entity.pdbx_description
1 polymer ?
#
loop_
_entity_poly.entity_id
_entity_poly.type
_entity_poly.pdbx_seq_one_letter_code
_entity_poly.pdbx_strand_id
1 'polypeptide(L)'
;MLGHTERRGKEKIKMFLCLSDEPVQYLQRRQQENVQRQSRGEPPLPEEDISKLFKPPQAPPRMDTLLIAGQINNYCQNVKEFTSQNLGKLFMAEALQGHN
;
A
#
# COMPACT_ATOMS: atom_id res chain seq x y z
N MET A 1 -17.51 0.26 -8.09
CA MET A 1 -16.22 0.99 -8.00
C MET A 1 -15.17 0.34 -7.08
N LEU A 2 -15.56 -0.38 -6.01
CA LEU A 2 -14.60 -1.04 -5.08
C LEU A 2 -13.66 -2.07 -5.73
N GLY A 3 -14.13 -2.82 -6.74
CA GLY A 3 -13.33 -3.87 -7.40
C GLY A 3 -12.17 -3.37 -8.29
N HIS A 4 -12.20 -2.12 -8.77
CA HIS A 4 -11.09 -1.56 -9.56
C HIS A 4 -9.91 -1.13 -8.67
N THR A 5 -10.20 -0.62 -7.47
CA THR A 5 -9.16 -0.25 -6.50
C THR A 5 -8.46 -1.48 -5.94
N GLU A 6 -9.20 -2.57 -5.74
CA GLU A 6 -8.64 -3.84 -5.27
C GLU A 6 -7.73 -4.53 -6.29
N ARG A 7 -8.10 -4.52 -7.58
CA ARG A 7 -7.26 -5.05 -8.66
C ARG A 7 -5.95 -4.27 -8.79
N ARG A 8 -6.00 -2.93 -8.74
CA ARG A 8 -4.79 -2.08 -8.79
C ARG A 8 -3.86 -2.30 -7.60
N GLY A 9 -4.39 -2.56 -6.41
CA GLY A 9 -3.58 -2.89 -5.22
C GLY A 9 -2.85 -4.23 -5.35
N LYS A 10 -3.53 -5.26 -5.85
CA LYS A 10 -2.93 -6.58 -6.10
C LYS A 10 -1.84 -6.51 -7.18
N GLU A 11 -2.06 -5.72 -8.23
CA GLU A 11 -1.04 -5.49 -9.27
C GLU A 11 0.17 -4.72 -8.75
N LYS A 12 -0.01 -3.68 -7.93
CA LYS A 12 1.13 -2.97 -7.30
C LYS A 12 1.94 -3.86 -6.36
N ILE A 13 1.30 -4.75 -5.61
CA ILE A 13 1.99 -5.72 -4.74
C ILE A 13 2.75 -6.77 -5.58
N LYS A 14 2.12 -7.29 -6.64
CA LYS A 14 2.78 -8.22 -7.59
C LYS A 14 3.97 -7.55 -8.27
N MET A 15 3.87 -6.26 -8.60
CA MET A 15 4.96 -5.48 -9.19
C MET A 15 6.08 -5.24 -8.17
N PHE A 16 5.77 -4.88 -6.92
CA PHE A 16 6.76 -4.72 -5.85
C PHE A 16 7.55 -6.02 -5.60
N LEU A 17 6.88 -7.17 -5.67
CA LEU A 17 7.54 -8.47 -5.54
C LEU A 17 8.36 -8.89 -6.76
N CYS A 18 7.91 -8.50 -7.96
CA CYS A 18 8.66 -8.69 -9.20
C CYS A 18 9.90 -7.78 -9.25
N LEU A 19 9.85 -6.64 -8.56
CA LEU A 19 10.93 -5.67 -8.43
C LEU A 19 11.92 -6.00 -7.31
N SER A 20 11.60 -6.89 -6.37
CA SER A 20 12.60 -7.42 -5.45
C SER A 20 13.55 -8.34 -6.22
N ASP A 21 14.85 -8.01 -6.25
CA ASP A 21 15.91 -8.81 -6.88
C ASP A 21 16.09 -10.22 -6.27
N GLU A 22 15.37 -10.55 -5.20
CA GLU A 22 15.47 -11.80 -4.44
C GLU A 22 15.36 -13.08 -5.30
N PRO A 23 14.37 -13.22 -6.21
CA PRO A 23 14.27 -14.39 -7.08
C PRO A 23 15.41 -14.47 -8.09
N VAL A 24 15.86 -13.31 -8.59
CA VAL A 24 16.97 -13.20 -9.55
C VAL A 24 18.29 -13.61 -8.90
N GLN A 25 18.57 -13.11 -7.69
CA GLN A 25 19.74 -13.49 -6.91
C GLN A 25 19.71 -14.96 -6.49
N TYR A 26 18.54 -15.48 -6.12
CA TYR A 26 18.37 -16.90 -5.80
C TYR A 26 18.72 -17.79 -7.00
N LEU A 27 18.19 -17.47 -8.19
CA LEU A 27 18.48 -18.18 -9.44
C LEU A 27 19.98 -18.13 -9.78
N GLN A 28 20.59 -16.95 -9.67
CA GLN A 28 22.01 -16.78 -9.96
C GLN A 28 22.90 -17.61 -9.02
N ARG A 29 22.57 -17.64 -7.72
CA ARG A 29 23.29 -18.44 -6.72
C ARG A 29 23.15 -19.95 -6.97
N ARG A 30 21.95 -20.41 -7.34
CA ARG A 30 21.68 -21.80 -7.72
C ARG A 30 22.46 -22.23 -8.96
N GLN A 31 22.56 -21.36 -9.95
CA GLN A 31 23.34 -21.62 -11.16
C GLN A 31 24.83 -21.78 -10.83
N GLN A 32 25.39 -20.92 -9.97
CA GLN A 32 26.79 -21.03 -9.53
C GLN A 32 27.06 -22.32 -8.76
N GLU A 33 26.14 -22.76 -7.90
CA GLU A 33 26.30 -24.01 -7.15
C GLU A 33 26.25 -25.24 -8.08
N ASN A 34 25.33 -25.24 -9.05
CA ASN A 34 25.23 -26.33 -10.03
C ASN A 34 26.50 -26.44 -10.90
N VAL A 35 27.11 -25.32 -11.28
CA VAL A 35 28.41 -25.33 -11.99
C VAL A 35 29.51 -25.97 -11.13
N GLN A 36 29.56 -25.69 -9.82
CA GLN A 36 30.52 -26.30 -8.92
C GLN A 36 30.27 -27.79 -8.63
N ARG A 37 29.01 -28.24 -8.69
CA ARG A 37 28.66 -29.68 -8.55
C ARG A 37 29.02 -30.45 -9.81
N GLN A 38 28.76 -29.88 -10.98
CA GLN A 38 29.16 -30.46 -12.26
C GLN A 38 30.67 -30.66 -12.36
N SER A 39 31.49 -29.71 -11.87
CA SER A 39 32.94 -29.88 -11.84
C SER A 39 33.43 -30.98 -10.90
N ARG A 40 32.61 -31.38 -9.92
CA ARG A 40 32.88 -32.50 -8.98
C ARG A 40 32.26 -33.82 -9.44
N GLY A 41 31.54 -33.85 -10.56
CA GLY A 41 30.81 -35.02 -11.05
C GLY A 41 29.53 -35.34 -10.26
N GLU A 42 29.02 -34.40 -9.47
CA GLU A 42 27.77 -34.55 -8.74
C GLU A 42 26.56 -34.07 -9.58
N PRO A 43 25.38 -34.70 -9.43
CA PRO A 43 24.18 -34.26 -10.11
C PRO A 43 23.73 -32.85 -9.63
N PRO A 44 23.12 -32.04 -10.53
CA PRO A 44 22.60 -30.73 -10.17
C PRO A 44 21.47 -30.83 -9.14
N LEU A 45 21.31 -29.78 -8.35
CA LEU A 45 20.24 -29.74 -7.35
C LEU A 45 18.86 -29.71 -8.01
N PRO A 46 17.84 -30.36 -7.41
CA PRO A 46 16.47 -30.41 -7.95
C PRO A 46 15.89 -29.01 -8.18
N GLU A 47 15.17 -28.83 -9.29
CA GLU A 47 14.44 -27.60 -9.56
C GLU A 47 13.28 -27.45 -8.55
N GLU A 48 13.45 -26.52 -7.61
CA GLU A 48 12.33 -26.09 -6.79
C GLU A 48 11.53 -25.02 -7.54
N ASP A 49 10.20 -25.13 -7.49
CA ASP A 49 9.30 -24.15 -8.09
C ASP A 49 9.46 -22.82 -7.36
N ILE A 50 10.10 -21.86 -8.03
CA ILE A 50 10.40 -20.51 -7.55
C ILE A 50 9.12 -19.80 -7.07
N SER A 51 7.98 -20.13 -7.68
CA SER A 51 6.66 -19.60 -7.33
C SER A 51 6.19 -20.04 -5.94
N LYS A 52 6.70 -21.17 -5.43
CA LYS A 52 6.40 -21.68 -4.08
C LYS A 52 7.32 -21.07 -3.01
N LEU A 53 8.55 -20.76 -3.38
CA LEU A 53 9.55 -20.13 -2.51
C LEU A 53 9.24 -18.65 -2.27
N PHE A 54 8.89 -17.91 -3.32
CA PHE A 54 8.67 -16.47 -3.26
C PHE A 54 7.19 -16.15 -3.47
N LYS A 55 6.40 -16.30 -2.39
CA LYS A 55 4.97 -16.01 -2.41
C LYS A 55 4.74 -14.49 -2.30
N PRO A 56 3.79 -13.94 -3.08
CA PRO A 56 3.34 -12.56 -2.87
C PRO A 56 2.86 -12.35 -1.43
N PRO A 57 3.29 -11.27 -0.77
CA PRO A 57 2.84 -10.94 0.56
C PRO A 57 1.34 -10.68 0.50
N GLN A 58 0.66 -11.14 1.54
CA GLN A 58 -0.75 -10.86 1.69
C GLN A 58 -0.96 -9.35 1.73
N ALA A 59 -1.96 -8.87 1.01
CA ALA A 59 -2.31 -7.46 1.05
C ALA A 59 -2.66 -7.03 2.49
N PRO A 60 -2.25 -5.83 2.92
CA PRO A 60 -2.52 -5.36 4.28
C PRO A 60 -4.04 -5.26 4.52
N PRO A 61 -4.51 -5.53 5.77
CA PRO A 61 -5.90 -5.32 6.15
C PRO A 61 -6.34 -3.88 5.89
N ARG A 62 -7.54 -3.68 5.34
CA ARG A 62 -8.04 -2.33 4.98
C ARG A 62 -9.08 -1.76 5.94
N MET A 63 -9.61 -2.57 6.86
CA MET A 63 -10.72 -2.16 7.72
C MET A 63 -10.35 -0.92 8.55
N ASP A 64 -9.24 -0.99 9.28
CA ASP A 64 -8.78 0.11 10.13
C ASP A 64 -8.48 1.38 9.32
N THR A 65 -7.86 1.23 8.14
CA THR A 65 -7.61 2.35 7.22
C THR A 65 -8.91 3.02 6.78
N LEU A 66 -9.95 2.24 6.45
CA LEU A 66 -11.25 2.78 6.05
C LEU A 66 -11.97 3.46 7.21
N LEU A 67 -11.91 2.89 8.41
CA LEU A 67 -12.47 3.49 9.61
C LEU A 67 -11.79 4.83 9.94
N ILE A 68 -10.47 4.86 9.93
CA ILE A 68 -9.67 6.08 10.16
C ILE A 68 -10.01 7.14 9.08
N ALA A 69 -10.08 6.75 7.81
CA ALA A 69 -10.47 7.67 6.74
C ALA A 69 -11.88 8.26 6.95
N GLY A 70 -12.82 7.46 7.43
CA GLY A 70 -14.16 7.91 7.82
C GLY A 70 -14.12 8.91 8.98
N GLN A 71 -13.34 8.63 10.02
CA GLN A 71 -13.16 9.54 11.16
C GLN A 71 -12.55 10.89 10.73
N ILE A 72 -11.50 10.86 9.89
CA ILE A 72 -10.88 12.06 9.32
C ILE A 72 -11.91 12.86 8.51
N ASN A 73 -12.72 12.19 7.69
CA ASN A 73 -13.75 12.87 6.91
C ASN A 73 -14.77 13.57 7.81
N ASN A 74 -15.26 12.91 8.86
CA ASN A 74 -16.17 13.53 9.83
C ASN A 74 -15.53 14.73 10.53
N TYR A 75 -14.26 14.60 10.95
CA TYR A 75 -13.53 15.72 11.56
C TYR A 75 -13.44 16.92 10.61
N CYS A 76 -13.11 16.68 9.34
CA CYS A 76 -13.08 17.72 8.32
C CYS A 76 -14.46 18.39 8.13
N GLN A 77 -15.56 17.66 8.18
CA GLN A 77 -16.90 18.26 8.10
C GLN A 77 -17.21 19.13 9.32
N ASN A 78 -16.93 18.63 10.52
CA ASN A 78 -17.16 19.38 11.76
C ASN A 78 -16.36 20.70 11.77
N VAL A 79 -15.11 20.68 11.31
CA VAL A 79 -14.28 21.89 11.19
C VAL A 79 -14.89 22.88 10.19
N LYS A 80 -15.38 22.40 9.05
CA LYS A 80 -16.05 23.27 8.05
C LYS A 80 -17.31 23.92 8.61
N GLU A 81 -18.16 23.14 9.27
CA GLU A 81 -19.40 23.64 9.88
C GLU A 81 -19.10 24.66 10.98
N PHE A 82 -18.16 24.35 11.87
CA PHE A 82 -17.74 25.26 12.94
C PHE A 82 -17.19 26.57 12.38
N THR A 83 -16.35 26.50 11.34
CA THR A 83 -15.79 27.69 10.68
C THR A 83 -16.88 28.53 10.05
N SER A 84 -17.83 27.91 9.36
CA SER A 84 -18.96 28.59 8.69
C SER A 84 -19.86 29.29 9.70
N GLN A 85 -20.15 28.63 10.83
CA GLN A 85 -20.95 29.21 11.91
C GLN A 85 -20.25 30.40 12.57
N ASN A 86 -18.94 30.29 12.83
CA ASN A 86 -18.18 31.38 13.45
C ASN A 86 -18.07 32.59 12.52
N LEU A 87 -17.88 32.35 11.22
CA LEU A 87 -17.86 33.41 10.23
C LEU A 87 -19.21 34.15 10.16
N GLY A 88 -20.33 33.41 10.18
CA GLY A 88 -21.67 34.00 10.26
C GLY A 88 -21.85 34.88 11.50
N LYS A 89 -21.42 34.40 12.68
CA LYS A 89 -21.47 35.19 13.93
C LYS A 89 -20.63 36.46 13.84
N LEU A 90 -19.44 36.39 13.24
CA LEU A 90 -18.55 37.54 13.08
C LEU A 90 -19.18 38.62 12.19
N PHE A 91 -19.74 38.24 11.04
CA PHE A 91 -20.44 39.19 10.17
C PHE A 91 -21.71 39.77 10.80
N MET A 92 -22.46 38.96 11.56
CA MET A 92 -23.61 39.48 12.32
C MET A 92 -23.18 40.51 13.37
N ALA A 93 -22.07 40.26 14.08
CA ALA A 93 -21.54 41.21 15.06
C ALA A 93 -21.05 42.51 14.39
N GLU A 94 -20.36 42.41 13.26
CA GLU A 94 -19.89 43.56 12.47
C GLU A 94 -21.06 44.43 11.98
N ALA A 95 -22.11 43.80 11.43
CA ALA A 95 -23.30 44.52 10.97
C ALA A 95 -24.03 45.25 12.11
N LEU A 96 -24.07 44.66 13.30
CA LEU A 96 -24.66 45.31 14.48
C LEU A 96 -23.80 46.46 15.01
N GLN A 97 -22.47 46.34 14.97
CA GLN A 97 -21.56 47.40 15.40
C GLN A 97 -21.55 48.60 14.44
N GLY A 98 -21.66 48.38 13.13
CA GLY A 98 -21.69 49.46 12.14
C GLY A 98 -22.96 50.33 12.17
N HIS A 99 -23.97 49.96 12.96
CA HIS A 99 -25.23 50.68 13.13
C HIS A 99 -25.25 51.61 14.37
N ASN A 100 -24.17 51.64 15.17
CA ASN A 100 -24.02 52.50 16.35
C ASN A 100 -22.84 53.48 16.16
#